data_AF-A0A917N3I4-F1
#
_entry.id   AF-A0A917N3I4-F1
#
_cell.length_a   1.000
_cell.length_b   1.000
_cell.length_c   1.000
_cell.angle_alpha   90.00
_cell.angle_beta   90.00
_cell.angle_gamma   90.00
#
_symmetry.space_group_name_H-M   'P 1'
#
loop_
_entity.id
_entity.type
_entity.pdbx_description
1 polymer ?
#
loop_
_entity_poly.entity_id
_entity_poly.type
_entity_poly.pdbx_seq_one_letter_code
_entity_poly.pdbx_strand_id
1 'polypeptide(L)' 'MKVLKEIRKSHDLNQMQMSEKIAVSYSHYVKLENGFVNPSFNLLKRIYKQFREVDMNDFFK' A
#
# COMPACT_ATOMS: atom_id res chain seq x y z
N MET A 1 0.64 8.98 1.83
CA MET A 1 -0.61 8.30 1.48
C MET A 1 -1.24 7.65 2.72
N LYS A 2 -2.34 8.25 3.20
CA LYS A 2 -3.02 7.85 4.44
C LYS A 2 -3.53 6.40 4.39
N VAL A 3 -4.14 6.02 3.27
CA VAL A 3 -4.76 4.70 3.05
C VAL A 3 -3.77 3.54 3.21
N LEU A 4 -2.59 3.59 2.58
CA LEU A 4 -1.59 2.52 2.72
C LEU A 4 -1.15 2.33 4.17
N LYS A 5 -0.99 3.43 4.90
CA LYS A 5 -0.60 3.40 6.31
C LYS A 5 -1.69 2.77 7.18
N GLU A 6 -2.96 3.03 6.87
CA GLU A 6 -4.11 2.45 7.56
C GLU A 6 -4.21 0.95 7.30
N ILE A 7 -4.15 0.52 6.04
CA ILE A 7 -4.13 -0.91 5.65
C ILE A 7 -2.98 -1.63 6.36
N ARG A 8 -1.77 -1.06 6.30
CA ARG A 8 -0.61 -1.68 6.93
C ARG A 8 -0.80 -1.86 8.43
N LYS A 9 -1.32 -0.83 9.10
CA LYS A 9 -1.57 -0.87 10.55
C LYS A 9 -2.72 -1.80 10.93
N SER A 10 -3.78 -1.89 10.13
CA SER A 10 -4.91 -2.79 10.43
C SER A 10 -4.54 -4.27 10.31
N HIS A 11 -3.41 -4.58 9.68
CA HIS A 11 -2.81 -5.91 9.58
C HIS A 11 -1.59 -6.11 10.49
N ASP A 12 -1.32 -5.17 11.40
CA ASP A 12 -0.16 -5.18 12.31
C ASP A 12 1.20 -5.38 11.60
N LEU A 13 1.31 -4.87 10.37
CA LEU A 13 2.52 -5.00 9.56
C LEU A 13 3.47 -3.81 9.79
N ASN A 14 4.77 -4.09 9.81
CA ASN A 14 5.77 -3.06 9.60
C ASN A 14 5.93 -2.74 8.10
N GLN A 15 6.64 -1.65 7.79
CA GLN A 15 6.79 -1.18 6.41
C GLN A 15 7.55 -2.20 5.52
N MET A 16 8.48 -2.98 6.09
CA MET A 16 9.21 -4.02 5.38
C MET A 16 8.31 -5.19 5.00
N GLN A 17 7.57 -5.75 5.97
CA GLN A 17 6.62 -6.83 5.75
C GLN A 17 5.54 -6.44 4.73
N MET A 18 5.05 -5.21 4.78
CA MET A 18 4.07 -4.71 3.81
C MET A 18 4.67 -4.63 2.41
N SER A 19 5.92 -4.18 2.27
CA SER A 19 6.61 -4.10 0.98
C SER A 19 6.78 -5.48 0.33
N GLU A 20 7.12 -6.49 1.14
CA GLU A 20 7.22 -7.88 0.72
C GLU A 20 5.86 -8.43 0.27
N LYS A 21 4.80 -8.18 1.05
CA LYS A 21 3.44 -8.67 0.77
C LYS A 21 2.86 -8.14 -0.55
N ILE A 22 3.20 -6.92 -0.94
CA ILE A 22 2.76 -6.32 -2.23
C ILE A 22 3.83 -6.37 -3.33
N ALA A 23 4.93 -7.09 -3.07
CA ALA A 23 6.05 -7.33 -3.99
C ALA A 23 6.65 -6.04 -4.56
N VAL A 24 7.01 -5.10 -3.69
CA VAL A 24 7.78 -3.88 -4.01
C VAL A 24 8.99 -3.78 -3.10
N SER A 25 10.00 -3.01 -3.50
CA SER A 25 11.13 -2.74 -2.61
C SER A 25 10.68 -1.90 -1.40
N TYR A 26 11.34 -2.10 -0.27
CA TYR A 26 11.11 -1.30 0.95
C TYR A 26 11.20 0.20 0.69
N SER A 27 12.24 0.65 -0.02
CA SER A 27 12.43 2.07 -0.34
C SER A 27 11.30 2.64 -1.19
N HIS A 28 10.77 1.86 -2.14
CA HIS A 28 9.61 2.27 -2.94
C HIS A 28 8.36 2.36 -2.06
N TYR A 29 8.13 1.35 -1.20
CA TYR A 29 7.01 1.35 -0.27
C TYR A 29 7.01 2.58 0.65
N VAL A 30 8.15 2.92 1.24
CA VAL A 30 8.27 4.12 2.10
C VAL A 30 7.90 5.38 1.33
N LYS A 31 8.34 5.51 0.07
CA LYS A 31 8.00 6.67 -0.75
C LYS A 31 6.49 6.73 -1.08
N LEU A 32 5.87 5.59 -1.36
CA LEU A 32 4.42 5.47 -1.58
C LEU A 32 3.62 5.83 -0.32
N GLU A 33 3.96 5.22 0.82
CA GLU A 33 3.28 5.46 2.10
C GLU A 33 3.42 6.92 2.54
N ASN A 34 4.55 7.57 2.25
CA ASN A 34 4.76 8.99 2.55
C ASN A 34 4.18 9.94 1.48
N GLY A 35 3.70 9.42 0.34
CA GLY A 35 3.08 10.23 -0.72
C GLY A 35 4.06 10.93 -1.66
N PHE A 36 5.33 10.53 -1.69
CA PHE A 36 6.32 11.06 -2.63
C PHE A 36 6.12 10.52 -4.06
N VAL A 37 5.42 9.40 -4.20
CA VAL A 37 5.10 8.77 -5.50
C VAL A 37 3.67 8.26 -5.45
N ASN A 38 2.97 8.36 -6.57
CA ASN A 38 1.65 7.78 -6.73
C ASN A 38 1.74 6.28 -7.07
N PRO A 39 0.82 5.45 -6.57
CA PRO A 39 0.77 4.04 -6.92
C PRO A 39 0.39 3.87 -8.39
N SER A 40 1.04 2.94 -9.08
CA SER A 40 0.63 2.54 -10.43
C SER A 40 -0.63 1.67 -10.37
N PHE A 41 -1.36 1.57 -11.48
CA PHE A 41 -2.52 0.67 -11.59
C PHE A 41 -2.18 -0.78 -11.22
N ASN A 42 -1.01 -1.26 -11.62
CA ASN A 42 -0.54 -2.61 -11.27
C ASN A 42 -0.33 -2.78 -9.76
N LEU A 43 0.16 -1.74 -9.08
CA LEU A 43 0.32 -1.77 -7.62
C LEU A 43 -1.04 -1.77 -6.92
N LEU A 44 -1.98 -0.93 -7.37
CA LEU A 44 -3.36 -0.92 -6.87
C LEU A 44 -4.02 -2.30 -7.02
N LYS A 45 -3.83 -2.96 -8.17
CA LYS A 45 -4.33 -4.33 -8.41
C LYS A 45 -3.70 -5.37 -7.49
N ARG A 46 -2.41 -5.23 -7.12
CA ARG A 46 -1.75 -6.12 -6.16
C ARG A 46 -2.28 -5.90 -4.74
N ILE A 47 -2.46 -4.65 -4.33
CA ILE A 47 -3.05 -4.29 -3.04
C ILE A 47 -4.45 -4.90 -2.94
N TYR A 48 -5.32 -4.68 -3.93
CA TYR A 48 -6.67 -5.27 -3.96
C TYR A 48 -6.69 -6.80 -3.86
N LYS A 49 -5.73 -7.48 -4.50
CA LYS A 49 -5.60 -8.94 -4.41
C LYS A 49 -5.21 -9.42 -3.00
N GLN A 50 -4.38 -8.64 -2.29
CA GLN A 50 -3.85 -8.99 -0.98
C GLN A 50 -4.74 -8.53 0.18
N PHE A 51 -5.55 -7.49 -0.05
CA PHE A 51 -6.39 -6.79 0.93
C PHE A 51 -7.73 -6.49 0.26
N ARG A 52 -8.65 -7.46 0.28
CA ARG A 52 -9.95 -7.40 -0.44
C ARG A 52 -10.96 -6.48 0.24
N GLU A 53 -10.73 -6.18 1.51
CA GLU A 53 -11.55 -5.33 2.37
C GLU A 53 -11.36 -3.83 2.13
N VAL A 54 -10.40 -3.45 1.28
CA VAL A 54 -10.04 -2.07 1.03
C VAL A 54 -10.88 -1.48 -0.10
N ASP A 55 -11.54 -0.35 0.15
CA ASP A 55 -12.16 0.43 -0.91
C ASP A 55 -11.09 1.17 -1.72
N MET A 56 -10.92 0.76 -2.97
CA MET A 56 -9.92 1.36 -3.87
C MET A 56 -10.20 2.83 -4.17
N ASN A 57 -11.43 3.31 -3.97
CA ASN A 57 -11.77 4.73 -4.12
C ASN A 57 -11.06 5.60 -3.07
N ASP A 58 -10.66 5.04 -1.93
CA ASP A 58 -9.94 5.79 -0.89
C ASP A 58 -8.57 6.28 -1.37
N PHE A 59 -7.97 5.63 -2.36
CA PHE A 59 -6.68 6.05 -2.94
C PHE A 59 -6.76 7.35 -3.76
N PHE A 60 -7.97 7.82 -4.07
CA PHE A 60 -8.21 9.00 -4.92
C PHE A 60 -8.88 10.16 -4.18
N LYS A 61 -9.03 10.04 -2.86
CA LYS A 61 -9.52 11.10 -1.96
C LYS A 61 -8.35 11.89 -1.39
#